data_AF-A0A7S3JX53-F1
#
_entry.id   AF-A0A7S3JX53-F1
#
_cell.length_a   1.000
_cell.length_b   1.000
_cell.length_c   1.000
_cell.angle_alpha   90.00
_cell.angle_beta   90.00
_cell.angle_gamma   90.00
#
_symmetry.space_group_name_H-M   'P 1'
#
loop_
_entity.id
_entity.type
_entity.pdbx_description
1 polymer ?
#
loop_
_entity_poly.entity_id
_entity_poly.type
_entity_poly.pdbx_seq_one_letter_code
_entity_poly.pdbx_strand_id
1 'polypeptide(L)'
;GTAIAKEKAAGVLLNLSFNANNRVAIAGAGAIPPLVTLLTSGTVGAKEKAAGTLGNLALNDKNQVSIAEAGAIPSLVNLLTSGTAIAKEKAAGALWNLAVNNDKNQVTIAEAGAIPPLINLLTSGTTDAKENAAGALQLQKQAQYR
;
A
#
# COMPACT_ATOMS: atom_id res chain seq x y z
N GLY A 1 7.22 1.65 -22.10
CA GLY A 1 5.90 2.30 -22.24
C GLY A 1 5.92 3.71 -21.67
N THR A 2 5.15 4.63 -22.24
CA THR A 2 5.03 6.03 -21.80
C THR A 2 4.44 6.12 -20.39
N ALA A 3 4.61 7.27 -19.71
CA ALA A 3 4.03 7.50 -18.38
C ALA A 3 2.50 7.32 -18.37
N ILE A 4 1.81 7.83 -19.40
CA ILE A 4 0.36 7.68 -19.59
C ILE A 4 -0.03 6.21 -19.77
N ALA A 5 0.74 5.43 -20.55
CA ALA A 5 0.46 4.01 -20.73
C ALA A 5 0.64 3.21 -19.43
N LYS A 6 1.68 3.52 -18.64
CA LYS A 6 1.91 2.89 -17.33
C LYS A 6 0.79 3.23 -16.34
N GLU A 7 0.32 4.47 -16.33
CA GLU A 7 -0.79 4.89 -15.47
C GLU A 7 -2.10 4.20 -15.84
N LYS A 8 -2.43 4.12 -17.14
CA LYS A 8 -3.61 3.40 -17.62
C LYS A 8 -3.55 1.92 -17.24
N ALA A 9 -2.40 1.27 -17.41
CA ALA A 9 -2.20 -0.12 -17.01
C ALA A 9 -2.41 -0.31 -15.50
N ALA A 10 -1.84 0.56 -14.65
CA ALA A 10 -2.08 0.54 -13.21
C ALA A 10 -3.57 0.72 -12.86
N GLY A 11 -4.31 1.55 -13.62
CA GLY A 11 -5.75 1.71 -13.43
C GLY A 11 -6.57 0.47 -13.77
N VAL A 12 -6.21 -0.23 -14.85
CA VAL A 12 -6.84 -1.52 -15.20
C VAL A 12 -6.57 -2.55 -14.12
N LEU A 13 -5.32 -2.65 -13.64
CA LEU A 13 -4.96 -3.57 -12.56
C LEU A 13 -5.70 -3.24 -11.26
N LEU A 14 -5.83 -1.97 -10.92
CA LEU A 14 -6.62 -1.53 -9.75
C LEU A 14 -8.06 -2.08 -9.83
N ASN A 15 -8.73 -1.86 -10.96
CA ASN A 15 -10.10 -2.33 -11.16
C ASN A 15 -10.22 -3.85 -11.09
N LEU A 16 -9.28 -4.58 -11.71
CA LEU A 16 -9.30 -6.05 -11.70
C LEU A 16 -8.99 -6.62 -10.31
N SER A 17 -8.15 -5.95 -9.52
CA SER A 17 -7.70 -6.40 -8.20
C SER A 17 -8.78 -6.40 -7.12
N PHE A 18 -9.94 -5.78 -7.35
CA PHE A 18 -11.09 -5.89 -6.44
C PHE A 18 -11.60 -7.34 -6.33
N ASN A 19 -11.48 -8.13 -7.39
CA ASN A 19 -11.84 -9.55 -7.37
C ASN A 19 -10.72 -10.41 -6.76
N ALA A 20 -11.04 -11.24 -5.77
CA ALA A 20 -10.06 -12.06 -5.06
C ALA A 20 -9.28 -13.03 -5.97
N ASN A 21 -9.94 -13.65 -6.95
CA ASN A 21 -9.29 -14.59 -7.89
C ASN A 21 -8.26 -13.86 -8.77
N ASN A 22 -8.56 -12.62 -9.14
CA ASN A 22 -7.65 -11.81 -9.95
C ASN A 22 -6.41 -11.39 -9.17
N ARG A 23 -6.46 -11.24 -7.85
CA ARG A 23 -5.29 -10.81 -7.05
C ARG A 23 -4.11 -11.77 -7.17
N VAL A 24 -4.39 -13.07 -7.10
CA VAL A 24 -3.36 -14.11 -7.24
C VAL A 24 -2.83 -14.15 -8.68
N ALA A 25 -3.73 -14.06 -9.67
CA ALA A 25 -3.33 -14.05 -11.08
C ALA A 25 -2.49 -12.82 -11.46
N ILE A 26 -2.85 -11.63 -10.98
CA ILE A 26 -2.12 -10.38 -11.22
C ILE A 26 -0.71 -10.47 -10.60
N ALA A 27 -0.61 -10.94 -9.36
CA ALA A 27 0.69 -11.13 -8.71
C ALA A 27 1.54 -12.18 -9.45
N GLY A 28 0.95 -13.32 -9.82
CA GLY A 28 1.62 -14.38 -10.57
C GLY A 28 2.07 -13.97 -11.97
N ALA A 29 1.40 -12.98 -12.58
CA ALA A 29 1.81 -12.35 -13.84
C ALA A 29 2.98 -11.35 -13.69
N GLY A 30 3.56 -11.20 -12.49
CA GLY A 30 4.72 -10.36 -12.25
C GLY A 30 4.40 -8.87 -12.11
N ALA A 31 3.16 -8.50 -11.77
CA ALA A 31 2.76 -7.09 -11.68
C ALA A 31 3.38 -6.33 -10.49
N ILE A 32 3.82 -7.03 -9.43
CA ILE A 32 4.25 -6.40 -8.18
C ILE A 32 5.48 -5.48 -8.37
N PRO A 33 6.63 -5.92 -8.93
CA PRO A 33 7.81 -5.04 -9.03
C PRO A 33 7.58 -3.78 -9.88
N PRO A 34 6.87 -3.83 -11.04
CA PRO A 34 6.49 -2.63 -11.78
C PRO A 34 5.59 -1.67 -10.97
N LEU A 35 4.63 -2.20 -10.20
CA LEU A 35 3.78 -1.39 -9.34
C LEU A 35 4.58 -0.70 -8.24
N VAL A 36 5.53 -1.40 -7.60
CA VAL A 36 6.42 -0.79 -6.61
C VAL A 36 7.26 0.32 -7.21
N THR A 37 7.79 0.12 -8.43
CA THR A 37 8.54 1.16 -9.15
C THR A 37 7.68 2.41 -9.39
N LEU A 38 6.38 2.23 -9.68
CA LEU A 38 5.47 3.37 -9.89
C LEU A 38 5.23 4.20 -8.63
N LEU A 39 5.35 3.64 -7.42
CA LEU A 39 5.21 4.40 -6.17
C LEU A 39 6.23 5.54 -6.07
N THR A 40 7.42 5.36 -6.65
CA THR A 40 8.50 6.35 -6.60
C THR A 40 8.59 7.19 -7.87
N SER A 41 8.56 6.54 -9.04
CA SER A 41 8.83 7.19 -10.33
C SER A 41 7.58 7.54 -11.14
N GLY A 42 6.39 7.21 -10.65
CA GLY A 42 5.12 7.44 -11.35
C GLY A 42 4.69 8.90 -11.37
N THR A 43 3.75 9.22 -12.27
CA THR A 43 2.92 10.43 -12.14
C THR A 43 2.12 10.37 -10.84
N VAL A 44 1.54 11.50 -10.41
CA VAL A 44 0.63 11.54 -9.25
C VAL A 44 -0.45 10.45 -9.36
N GLY A 45 -1.15 10.40 -10.49
CA GLY A 45 -2.20 9.40 -10.74
C GLY A 45 -1.67 7.96 -10.81
N ALA A 46 -0.44 7.73 -11.28
CA ALA A 46 0.16 6.40 -11.28
C ALA A 46 0.54 5.93 -9.88
N LYS A 47 1.04 6.83 -9.03
CA LYS A 47 1.36 6.53 -7.62
C LYS A 47 0.13 6.13 -6.84
N GLU A 48 -0.96 6.90 -6.99
CA GLU A 48 -2.27 6.61 -6.37
C GLU A 48 -2.81 5.24 -6.80
N LYS A 49 -2.81 4.97 -8.11
CA LYS A 49 -3.29 3.69 -8.67
C LYS A 49 -2.40 2.52 -8.23
N ALA A 50 -1.09 2.71 -8.20
CA ALA A 50 -0.15 1.69 -7.76
C ALA A 50 -0.33 1.35 -6.27
N ALA A 51 -0.45 2.35 -5.40
CA ALA A 51 -0.69 2.16 -3.97
C ALA A 51 -2.02 1.42 -3.73
N GLY A 52 -3.09 1.85 -4.40
CA GLY A 52 -4.39 1.16 -4.31
C GLY A 52 -4.35 -0.28 -4.82
N THR A 53 -3.65 -0.53 -5.93
CA THR A 53 -3.53 -1.88 -6.50
C THR A 53 -2.77 -2.79 -5.53
N LEU A 54 -1.62 -2.34 -5.03
CA LEU A 54 -0.83 -3.10 -4.05
C LEU A 54 -1.63 -3.36 -2.77
N GLY A 55 -2.41 -2.38 -2.29
CA GLY A 55 -3.30 -2.58 -1.15
C GLY A 55 -4.38 -3.64 -1.38
N ASN A 56 -4.98 -3.68 -2.57
CA ASN A 56 -5.94 -4.73 -2.93
C ASN A 56 -5.26 -6.10 -3.04
N LEU A 57 -4.07 -6.17 -3.64
CA LEU A 57 -3.31 -7.41 -3.76
C LEU A 57 -2.90 -7.96 -2.38
N ALA A 58 -2.59 -7.09 -1.41
CA ALA A 58 -2.20 -7.43 -0.05
C ALA A 58 -3.33 -8.04 0.80
N LEU A 59 -4.58 -8.08 0.30
CA LEU A 59 -5.67 -8.85 0.91
C LEU A 59 -5.52 -10.38 0.72
N ASN A 60 -4.39 -10.82 0.17
CA ASN A 60 -3.99 -12.22 0.09
C ASN A 60 -2.63 -12.40 0.76
N ASP A 61 -2.52 -13.32 1.71
CA ASP A 61 -1.34 -13.50 2.57
C ASP A 61 -0.05 -13.76 1.78
N LYS A 62 -0.11 -14.56 0.71
CA LYS A 62 1.07 -14.82 -0.13
C LYS A 62 1.54 -13.56 -0.84
N ASN A 63 0.59 -12.75 -1.33
CA ASN A 63 0.91 -11.49 -1.97
C ASN A 63 1.49 -10.48 -0.98
N GLN A 64 1.06 -10.48 0.29
CA GLN A 64 1.65 -9.59 1.31
C GLN A 64 3.16 -9.76 1.40
N VAL A 65 3.63 -11.02 1.42
CA VAL A 65 5.05 -11.36 1.49
C VAL A 65 5.76 -10.87 0.23
N SER A 66 5.25 -11.21 -0.96
CA SER A 66 5.85 -10.78 -2.23
C SER A 66 5.91 -9.25 -2.39
N ILE A 67 4.92 -8.53 -1.88
CA ILE A 67 4.88 -7.05 -1.92
C ILE A 67 5.92 -6.46 -0.97
N ALA A 68 6.05 -7.01 0.24
CA ALA A 68 7.06 -6.57 1.20
C ALA A 68 8.48 -6.85 0.68
N GLU A 69 8.74 -8.04 0.15
CA GLU A 69 10.03 -8.43 -0.44
C GLU A 69 10.40 -7.59 -1.67
N ALA A 70 9.40 -7.13 -2.43
CA ALA A 70 9.62 -6.20 -3.54
C ALA A 70 9.97 -4.76 -3.08
N GLY A 71 10.01 -4.48 -1.78
CA GLY A 71 10.40 -3.17 -1.24
C GLY A 71 9.28 -2.13 -1.24
N ALA A 72 8.02 -2.54 -1.22
CA ALA A 72 6.89 -1.62 -1.27
C ALA A 72 6.75 -0.77 0.01
N ILE A 73 7.05 -1.33 1.19
CA ILE A 73 6.75 -0.70 2.49
C ILE A 73 7.41 0.69 2.63
N PRO A 74 8.72 0.88 2.43
CA PRO A 74 9.33 2.20 2.53
C PRO A 74 8.73 3.23 1.54
N SER A 75 8.38 2.78 0.33
CA SER A 75 7.77 3.63 -0.69
C SER A 75 6.36 4.07 -0.30
N LEU A 76 5.58 3.18 0.31
CA LEU A 76 4.24 3.50 0.83
C LEU A 76 4.33 4.46 2.02
N VAL A 77 5.29 4.27 2.93
CA VAL A 77 5.52 5.21 4.04
C VAL A 77 5.91 6.60 3.55
N ASN A 78 6.75 6.68 2.52
CA ASN A 78 7.07 7.97 1.89
C ASN A 78 5.80 8.66 1.33
N LEU A 79 4.89 7.90 0.69
CA LEU A 79 3.63 8.44 0.19
C LEU A 79 2.71 8.96 1.30
N LEU A 80 2.72 8.38 2.51
CA LEU A 80 1.98 8.94 3.67
C LEU A 80 2.43 10.38 4.00
N THR A 81 3.70 10.69 3.77
CA THR A 81 4.29 11.99 4.11
C THR A 81 4.12 12.99 2.97
N SER A 82 4.52 12.63 1.76
CA SER A 82 4.64 13.56 0.62
C SER A 82 3.55 13.42 -0.45
N GLY A 83 2.64 12.45 -0.30
CA GLY A 83 1.59 12.19 -1.29
C GLY A 83 0.47 13.23 -1.30
N THR A 84 -0.38 13.17 -2.33
CA THR A 84 -1.70 13.82 -2.33
C THR A 84 -2.60 13.20 -1.25
N ALA A 85 -3.72 13.82 -0.91
CA ALA A 85 -4.69 13.25 0.02
C ALA A 85 -5.11 11.81 -0.39
N ILE A 86 -5.35 11.60 -1.69
CA ILE A 86 -5.69 10.29 -2.25
C ILE A 86 -4.51 9.32 -2.11
N ALA A 87 -3.28 9.73 -2.44
CA ALA A 87 -2.12 8.86 -2.31
C ALA A 87 -1.86 8.44 -0.85
N LYS A 88 -2.04 9.37 0.11
CA LYS A 88 -1.91 9.10 1.54
C LYS A 88 -2.96 8.09 2.03
N GLU A 89 -4.22 8.27 1.63
CA GLU A 89 -5.30 7.33 1.94
C GLU A 89 -5.00 5.93 1.40
N LYS A 90 -4.62 5.82 0.12
CA LYS A 90 -4.30 4.53 -0.51
C LYS A 90 -3.06 3.89 0.10
N ALA A 91 -2.05 4.68 0.45
CA ALA A 91 -0.87 4.19 1.14
C ALA A 91 -1.22 3.66 2.54
N ALA A 92 -2.06 4.35 3.30
CA ALA A 92 -2.51 3.91 4.62
C ALA A 92 -3.28 2.59 4.53
N GLY A 93 -4.22 2.48 3.59
CA GLY A 93 -4.97 1.24 3.36
C GLY A 93 -4.07 0.08 2.92
N ALA A 94 -3.08 0.35 2.06
CA ALA A 94 -2.12 -0.68 1.65
C ALA A 94 -1.25 -1.16 2.82
N LEU A 95 -0.74 -0.25 3.65
CA LEU A 95 0.04 -0.59 4.83
C LEU A 95 -0.79 -1.36 5.87
N TRP A 96 -2.06 -0.99 6.05
CA TRP A 96 -2.97 -1.75 6.90
C TRP A 96 -3.14 -3.19 6.39
N ASN A 97 -3.48 -3.37 5.11
CA ASN A 97 -3.67 -4.70 4.53
C ASN A 97 -2.40 -5.55 4.54
N LEU A 98 -1.22 -4.92 4.41
CA LEU A 98 0.07 -5.62 4.53
C LEU A 98 0.38 -6.10 5.94
N ALA A 99 -0.17 -5.43 6.96
CA ALA A 99 0.05 -5.74 8.37
C ALA A 99 -0.92 -6.80 8.93
N VAL A 100 -2.12 -6.94 8.35
CA VAL A 100 -3.13 -7.90 8.82
C VAL A 100 -2.56 -9.31 8.80
N ASN A 101 -2.57 -9.96 9.98
CA ASN A 101 -2.07 -11.33 10.21
C ASN A 101 -0.61 -11.57 9.78
N ASN A 102 0.21 -10.51 9.72
CA ASN A 102 1.59 -10.60 9.27
C ASN A 102 2.54 -9.83 10.21
N ASP A 103 3.00 -10.50 11.26
CA ASP A 103 3.84 -9.91 12.31
C ASP A 103 5.16 -9.36 11.76
N LYS A 104 5.77 -10.03 10.77
CA LYS A 104 7.00 -9.55 10.11
C LYS A 104 6.77 -8.22 9.41
N ASN A 105 5.67 -8.11 8.65
CA ASN A 105 5.32 -6.86 7.98
C ASN A 105 4.95 -5.77 8.99
N GLN A 106 4.28 -6.09 10.10
CA GLN A 106 4.02 -5.12 11.17
C GLN A 106 5.34 -4.49 11.65
N VAL A 107 6.31 -5.31 12.07
CA VAL A 107 7.64 -4.82 12.51
C VAL A 107 8.29 -3.95 11.43
N THR A 108 8.32 -4.44 10.18
CA THR A 108 8.94 -3.69 9.06
C THR A 108 8.25 -2.34 8.81
N ILE A 109 6.92 -2.26 8.95
CA ILE A 109 6.17 -1.01 8.80
C ILE A 109 6.50 -0.02 9.94
N ALA A 110 6.60 -0.50 11.17
CA ALA A 110 6.99 0.32 12.31
C ALA A 110 8.43 0.86 12.15
N GLU A 111 9.37 -0.01 11.79
CA GLU A 111 10.79 0.33 11.56
C GLU A 111 10.97 1.29 10.37
N ALA A 112 10.11 1.19 9.36
CA ALA A 112 10.10 2.13 8.24
C ALA A 112 9.59 3.53 8.63
N GLY A 113 9.18 3.75 9.89
CA GLY A 113 8.77 5.06 10.39
C GLY A 113 7.33 5.44 10.05
N ALA A 114 6.43 4.46 9.86
CA ALA A 114 5.04 4.73 9.49
C ALA A 114 4.21 5.39 10.61
N ILE A 115 4.60 5.23 11.88
CA ILE A 115 3.77 5.62 13.04
C ILE A 115 3.47 7.13 13.07
N PRO A 116 4.44 8.06 13.00
CA PRO A 116 4.13 9.49 13.05
C PRO A 116 3.24 9.97 11.86
N PRO A 117 3.50 9.59 10.60
CA PRO A 117 2.61 9.92 9.49
C PRO A 117 1.18 9.36 9.64
N LEU A 118 1.02 8.15 10.16
CA LEU A 118 -0.30 7.56 10.42
C LEU A 118 -1.05 8.33 11.51
N ILE A 119 -0.38 8.77 12.59
CA ILE A 119 -0.98 9.63 13.61
C ILE A 119 -1.45 10.97 13.02
N ASN A 120 -0.64 11.58 12.15
CA ASN A 120 -1.04 12.82 11.48
C ASN A 120 -2.29 12.63 10.60
N LEU A 121 -2.43 11.48 9.93
CA LEU A 121 -3.63 11.17 9.14
C LEU A 121 -4.90 11.05 9.98
N LEU A 122 -4.81 10.60 11.24
CA LEU A 122 -5.96 10.54 12.14
C LEU A 122 -6.61 11.91 12.37
N THR A 123 -5.85 13.01 12.27
CA THR A 123 -6.34 14.36 12.50
C THR A 123 -6.64 15.10 11.20
N SER A 124 -5.79 14.94 10.18
CA SER A 124 -5.82 15.72 8.94
C SER A 124 -6.41 15.00 7.72
N GLY A 125 -6.63 13.68 7.80
CA GLY A 125 -7.08 12.85 6.68
C GLY A 125 -8.57 12.92 6.37
N THR A 126 -8.96 12.34 5.23
CA THR A 126 -10.36 11.98 4.91
C THR A 126 -10.89 10.95 5.90
N THR A 127 -12.21 10.71 5.91
CA THR A 127 -12.81 9.64 6.74
C THR A 127 -12.13 8.29 6.47
N ASP A 128 -12.02 7.89 5.21
CA ASP A 128 -11.35 6.65 4.81
C ASP A 128 -9.87 6.62 5.22
N ALA A 129 -9.16 7.74 5.11
CA ALA A 129 -7.77 7.81 5.52
C ALA A 129 -7.61 7.64 7.05
N LYS A 130 -8.53 8.19 7.84
CA LYS A 130 -8.56 8.04 9.30
C LYS A 130 -8.84 6.60 9.71
N GLU A 131 -9.82 5.96 9.06
CA GLU A 131 -10.14 4.54 9.31
C GLU A 131 -8.95 3.63 8.98
N ASN A 132 -8.35 3.80 7.81
CA ASN A 132 -7.16 3.05 7.40
C ASN A 132 -5.97 3.28 8.35
N ALA A 133 -5.75 4.52 8.77
CA ALA A 133 -4.68 4.85 9.71
C ALA A 133 -4.91 4.24 11.09
N ALA A 134 -6.14 4.27 11.60
CA ALA A 134 -6.50 3.64 12.86
C ALA A 134 -6.29 2.12 12.81
N GLY A 135 -6.74 1.47 11.72
CA GLY A 135 -6.53 0.04 11.50
C GLY A 135 -5.04 -0.33 11.47
N ALA A 136 -4.23 0.42 10.72
CA ALA A 136 -2.78 0.22 10.68
C ALA A 136 -2.14 0.36 12.08
N LEU A 137 -2.43 1.44 12.81
CA LEU A 137 -1.86 1.70 14.14
C LEU A 137 -2.25 0.66 15.18
N GLN A 138 -3.49 0.16 15.14
CA GLN A 138 -3.97 -0.89 16.04
C GLN A 138 -3.14 -2.17 15.93
N LEU A 139 -2.68 -2.51 14.71
CA LEU A 139 -1.82 -3.67 14.47
C LEU A 139 -0.38 -3.41 14.92
N GLN A 140 0.15 -2.19 14.70
CA GLN A 140 1.50 -1.84 15.16
C GLN A 140 1.63 -1.90 16.69
N LYS A 141 0.56 -1.53 17.41
CA LYS A 141 0.53 -1.68 18.86
C LYS A 141 0.77 -3.14 19.27
N GLN A 142 0.16 -4.11 18.60
CA GLN A 142 0.28 -5.53 18.96
C GLN A 142 1.68 -6.09 18.75
N ALA A 143 2.38 -5.66 17.70
CA ALA A 143 3.76 -6.08 17.43
C ALA A 143 4.76 -5.62 18.50
N GLN A 144 4.53 -4.48 19.16
CA GLN A 144 5.43 -3.94 20.18
C GLN A 144 5.32 -4.64 21.56
N TYR A 145 4.28 -5.44 21.79
CA TYR A 145 4.06 -6.15 23.07
C TYR A 145 4.24 -7.68 22.96
N ARG A 146 4.81 -8.18 21.87
CA ARG A 146 5.15 -9.59 21.68
C ARG A 146 6.67 -9.76 21.70
#